data_AF-A0A7C5NN46-F1
#
_entry.id   AF-A0A7C5NN46-F1
#
_cell.length_a   1.000
_cell.length_b   1.000
_cell.length_c   1.000
_cell.angle_alpha   90.00
_cell.angle_beta   90.00
_cell.angle_gamma   90.00
#
_symmetry.space_group_name_H-M   'P 1'
#
loop_
_entity.id
_entity.type
_entity.pdbx_description
1 polymer ?
#
loop_
_entity_poly.entity_id
_entity_poly.type
_entity_poly.pdbx_seq_one_letter_code
_entity_poly.pdbx_strand_id
1 'polypeptide(L)'
;MKKRILNLSILLFPFVGMIVINEFVKINTSEKGYSRQGIIAINTGEKYKDKCSWICHNNTNYCKANHVKLAKPYFDKIDPIYFGIIDSLKSTGNYGLANIIFLVILLPLIMYVLLVKSINLQIKIRKLRKR
;
A
#
# COMPACT_ATOMS: atom_id res chain seq x y z
N MET A 1 7.40 16.48 24.63
CA MET A 1 6.26 16.64 23.69
C MET A 1 6.68 16.63 22.21
N LYS A 2 7.59 17.49 21.73
CA LYS A 2 7.94 17.59 20.30
C LYS A 2 8.29 16.26 19.60
N LYS A 3 9.07 15.40 20.27
CA LYS A 3 9.44 14.06 19.74
C LYS A 3 8.27 13.07 19.69
N ARG A 4 7.39 13.07 20.69
CA ARG A 4 6.21 12.19 20.70
C ARG A 4 5.24 12.59 19.59
N ILE A 5 5.04 13.89 19.39
CA ILE A 5 4.23 14.44 18.30
C ILE A 5 4.82 14.03 16.94
N LEU A 6 6.13 14.19 16.72
CA LEU A 6 6.81 13.75 15.50
C LEU A 6 6.63 12.24 15.24
N ASN A 7 6.82 11.42 16.27
CA ASN A 7 6.67 9.96 16.14
C ASN A 7 5.23 9.56 15.83
N LEU A 8 4.23 10.22 16.44
CA LEU A 8 2.83 9.97 16.15
C LEU A 8 2.46 10.45 14.74
N SER A 9 2.98 11.60 14.31
CA SER A 9 2.72 12.11 12.97
C SER A 9 3.29 11.20 11.91
N ILE A 10 4.51 10.66 12.08
CA ILE A 10 5.08 9.67 11.15
C ILE A 10 4.18 8.43 11.02
N LEU A 11 3.60 7.97 12.12
CA LEU A 11 2.72 6.80 12.11
C LEU A 11 1.38 7.09 11.43
N LEU A 12 0.75 8.22 11.76
CA LEU A 12 -0.62 8.53 11.34
C LEU A 12 -0.70 9.16 9.95
N PHE A 13 0.34 9.87 9.53
CA PHE A 13 0.34 10.65 8.30
C PHE A 13 -0.02 9.84 7.04
N PRO A 14 0.53 8.62 6.82
CA PRO A 14 0.16 7.81 5.65
C PRO A 14 -1.34 7.43 5.63
N PHE A 15 -1.92 7.13 6.80
CA PHE A 15 -3.33 6.77 6.91
C PHE A 15 -4.24 7.96 6.66
N VAL A 16 -3.93 9.12 7.27
CA VAL A 16 -4.68 10.35 7.03
C VAL A 16 -4.62 10.74 5.55
N GLY A 17 -3.43 10.67 4.94
CA GLY A 17 -3.27 10.93 3.51
C GLY A 17 -4.11 10.01 2.63
N MET A 18 -4.10 8.70 2.93
CA MET A 18 -4.94 7.72 2.20
C MET A 18 -6.43 8.07 2.31
N ILE A 19 -6.92 8.37 3.52
CA ILE A 19 -8.34 8.71 3.75
C ILE A 19 -8.72 9.97 2.96
N VAL A 20 -7.92 11.03 3.06
CA VAL A 20 -8.19 12.30 2.37
C VAL A 20 -8.25 12.10 0.86
N ILE A 21 -7.29 11.37 0.28
CA ILE A 21 -7.27 11.11 -1.17
C ILE A 21 -8.48 10.27 -1.58
N ASN A 22 -8.82 9.22 -0.82
CA ASN A 22 -9.96 8.37 -1.14
C ASN A 22 -11.28 9.15 -1.10
N GLU A 23 -11.52 9.97 -0.07
CA GLU A 23 -12.74 10.78 0.03
C GLU A 23 -12.78 11.87 -1.04
N PHE A 24 -11.64 12.51 -1.34
CA PHE A 24 -11.56 13.47 -2.42
C PHE A 24 -11.93 12.84 -3.78
N VAL A 25 -11.35 11.69 -4.12
CA VAL A 25 -11.66 10.99 -5.38
C VAL A 25 -13.13 10.54 -5.42
N LYS A 26 -13.65 10.05 -4.30
CA LYS A 26 -15.04 9.61 -4.18
C LYS A 26 -16.05 10.72 -4.47
N ILE A 27 -15.79 11.94 -4.02
CA ILE A 27 -16.68 13.10 -4.26
C ILE A 27 -16.58 13.59 -5.71
N ASN A 28 -15.42 13.41 -6.35
CA ASN A 28 -15.14 13.95 -7.69
C ASN A 28 -15.33 12.94 -8.83
N THR A 29 -15.81 11.73 -8.56
CA THR A 29 -16.09 10.72 -9.58
C THR A 29 -17.58 10.57 -9.84
N SER A 30 -17.97 10.43 -11.10
CA SER A 30 -19.33 10.11 -11.54
C SER A 30 -19.49 8.63 -11.95
N GLU A 31 -18.43 7.83 -11.77
CA GLU A 31 -18.39 6.45 -12.20
C GLU A 31 -19.25 5.52 -11.31
N LYS A 32 -19.86 4.49 -11.92
CA LYS A 32 -20.58 3.47 -11.18
C LYS A 32 -19.62 2.51 -10.48
N GLY A 33 -19.55 2.62 -9.16
CA GLY A 33 -18.70 1.77 -8.32
C GLY A 33 -18.93 0.27 -8.48
N TYR A 34 -17.85 -0.52 -8.38
CA TYR A 34 -17.89 -1.97 -8.32
C TYR A 34 -18.39 -2.45 -6.95
N SER A 35 -19.36 -3.37 -6.91
CA SER A 35 -19.85 -3.96 -5.67
C SER A 35 -19.05 -5.21 -5.31
N ARG A 36 -18.49 -5.26 -4.10
CA ARG A 36 -17.80 -6.43 -3.55
C ARG A 36 -18.14 -6.59 -2.08
N GLN A 37 -18.62 -7.77 -1.69
CA GLN A 37 -19.00 -8.08 -0.30
C GLN A 37 -19.99 -7.05 0.31
N GLY A 38 -20.94 -6.56 -0.49
CA GLY A 38 -21.92 -5.57 -0.06
C GLY A 38 -21.41 -4.12 0.03
N ILE A 39 -20.13 -3.88 -0.28
CA ILE A 39 -19.52 -2.54 -0.27
C ILE A 39 -19.37 -2.06 -1.71
N ILE A 40 -19.82 -0.83 -1.97
CA ILE A 40 -19.63 -0.14 -3.25
C ILE A 40 -18.28 0.57 -3.21
N ALA A 41 -17.35 0.12 -4.06
CA ALA A 41 -16.05 0.76 -4.20
C ALA A 41 -16.11 2.01 -5.07
N ILE A 42 -15.08 2.85 -5.00
CA ILE A 42 -15.00 4.12 -5.73
C ILE A 42 -14.92 3.89 -7.25
N ASN A 43 -14.08 2.95 -7.69
CA ASN A 43 -13.84 2.68 -9.10
C ASN A 43 -14.81 1.62 -9.66
N THR A 44 -15.06 1.65 -10.97
CA THR A 44 -15.86 0.63 -11.68
C THR A 44 -15.17 -0.73 -11.76
N GLY A 45 -15.92 -1.75 -12.19
CA GLY A 45 -15.40 -3.07 -12.59
C GLY A 45 -15.20 -3.24 -14.09
N GLU A 46 -15.39 -2.17 -14.88
CA GLU A 46 -15.36 -2.22 -16.34
C GLU A 46 -13.94 -2.29 -16.90
N LYS A 47 -13.80 -2.81 -18.12
CA LYS A 47 -12.50 -2.95 -18.78
C LYS A 47 -12.15 -1.70 -19.56
N TYR A 48 -11.21 -0.91 -19.04
CA TYR A 48 -10.66 0.25 -19.71
C TYR A 48 -9.18 0.06 -20.05
N LYS A 49 -8.74 0.62 -21.19
CA LYS A 49 -7.34 0.56 -21.66
C LYS A 49 -6.54 1.82 -21.30
N ASP A 50 -7.23 2.91 -21.04
CA ASP A 50 -6.70 4.23 -20.73
C ASP A 50 -6.61 4.52 -19.23
N LYS A 51 -7.37 3.80 -18.40
CA LYS A 51 -7.35 3.90 -16.94
C LYS A 51 -7.49 2.55 -16.23
N CYS A 52 -7.01 2.48 -15.00
CA CYS A 52 -7.18 1.31 -14.13
C CYS A 52 -8.60 1.29 -13.52
N SER A 53 -9.12 0.09 -13.32
CA SER A 53 -10.38 -0.18 -12.62
C SER A 53 -10.23 -1.46 -11.79
N TRP A 54 -11.31 -1.94 -11.17
CA TRP A 54 -11.28 -3.22 -10.45
C TRP A 54 -10.92 -4.42 -11.32
N ILE A 55 -11.00 -4.33 -12.65
CA ILE A 55 -10.51 -5.42 -13.50
C ILE A 55 -9.00 -5.64 -13.30
N CYS A 56 -8.23 -4.59 -13.05
CA CYS A 56 -6.78 -4.71 -12.83
C CYS A 56 -6.48 -5.47 -11.54
N HIS A 57 -7.32 -5.32 -10.51
CA HIS A 57 -7.24 -6.10 -9.28
C HIS A 57 -7.66 -7.56 -9.53
N ASN A 58 -8.76 -7.78 -10.26
CA ASN A 58 -9.31 -9.13 -10.47
C ASN A 58 -8.55 -9.94 -11.54
N ASN A 59 -7.79 -9.27 -12.41
CA ASN A 59 -7.01 -9.88 -13.46
C ASN A 59 -5.68 -9.14 -13.63
N THR A 60 -4.66 -9.62 -12.91
CA THR A 60 -3.31 -9.06 -12.94
C THR A 60 -2.72 -9.06 -14.36
N ASN A 61 -3.01 -10.07 -15.18
CA ASN A 61 -2.50 -10.15 -16.56
C ASN A 61 -3.07 -9.04 -17.44
N TYR A 62 -4.35 -8.70 -17.27
CA TYR A 62 -4.95 -7.55 -17.95
C TYR A 62 -4.25 -6.24 -17.55
N CYS A 63 -4.00 -6.05 -16.26
CA CYS A 63 -3.26 -4.88 -15.75
C CYS A 63 -1.87 -4.78 -16.37
N LYS A 64 -1.12 -5.89 -16.35
CA LYS A 64 0.25 -5.95 -16.89
C LYS A 64 0.31 -5.68 -18.39
N ALA A 65 -0.68 -6.14 -19.15
CA ALA A 65 -0.71 -5.96 -20.59
C ALA A 65 -1.03 -4.51 -21.01
N ASN A 66 -1.89 -3.80 -20.26
CA ASN A 66 -2.45 -2.52 -20.70
C ASN A 66 -1.96 -1.31 -19.88
N HIS A 67 -1.65 -1.49 -18.60
CA HIS A 67 -1.47 -0.38 -17.65
C HIS A 67 -0.05 -0.28 -17.07
N VAL A 68 0.76 -1.33 -17.16
CA VAL A 68 2.11 -1.34 -16.60
C VAL A 68 3.15 -1.13 -17.70
N LYS A 69 3.78 0.05 -17.69
CA LYS A 69 4.81 0.42 -18.68
C LYS A 69 6.24 0.18 -18.15
N LEU A 70 6.54 0.73 -16.97
CA LEU A 70 7.92 0.77 -16.46
C LEU A 70 8.43 -0.59 -15.96
N ALA A 71 7.57 -1.38 -15.32
CA ALA A 71 7.98 -2.67 -14.75
C ALA A 71 7.98 -3.82 -15.77
N LYS A 72 7.45 -3.59 -16.99
CA LYS A 72 7.26 -4.62 -18.01
C LYS A 72 8.54 -5.39 -18.38
N PRO A 73 9.71 -4.75 -18.53
CA PRO A 73 10.97 -5.46 -18.83
C PRO A 73 11.48 -6.34 -17.69
N TYR A 74 10.90 -6.23 -16.49
CA TYR A 74 11.36 -6.89 -15.28
C TYR A 74 10.35 -7.90 -14.72
N PHE A 75 9.24 -8.16 -15.42
CA PHE A 75 8.22 -9.10 -14.96
C PHE A 75 8.78 -10.48 -14.66
N ASP A 76 9.69 -11.00 -15.47
CA ASP A 76 10.31 -12.31 -15.25
C ASP A 76 11.08 -12.39 -13.92
N LYS A 77 11.51 -11.25 -13.37
CA LYS A 77 12.20 -11.15 -12.07
C LYS A 77 11.23 -10.82 -10.92
N ILE A 78 10.24 -9.98 -11.19
CA ILE A 78 9.29 -9.51 -10.18
C ILE A 78 8.22 -10.55 -9.89
N ASP A 79 7.68 -11.19 -10.93
CA ASP A 79 6.55 -12.12 -10.83
C ASP A 79 6.85 -13.31 -9.90
N PRO A 80 8.01 -13.99 -9.97
CA PRO A 80 8.28 -15.12 -9.07
C PRO A 80 8.27 -14.70 -7.60
N ILE A 81 8.80 -13.50 -7.29
CA ILE A 81 8.81 -12.96 -5.93
C ILE A 81 7.40 -12.55 -5.52
N TYR A 82 6.70 -11.80 -6.37
CA TYR A 82 5.35 -11.30 -6.11
C TYR A 82 4.35 -12.44 -5.88
N PHE A 83 4.30 -13.42 -6.78
CA PHE A 83 3.42 -14.57 -6.66
C PHE A 83 3.87 -15.52 -5.56
N GLY A 84 5.18 -15.66 -5.31
CA GLY A 84 5.70 -16.44 -4.19
C GLY A 84 5.23 -15.90 -2.82
N ILE A 85 5.18 -14.57 -2.64
CA ILE A 85 4.61 -13.95 -1.43
C ILE A 85 3.11 -14.25 -1.34
N ILE A 86 2.37 -14.10 -2.43
CA ILE A 86 0.92 -14.38 -2.46
C ILE A 86 0.64 -15.83 -2.10
N ASP A 87 1.37 -16.77 -2.68
CA ASP A 87 1.15 -18.20 -2.46
C ASP A 87 1.53 -18.60 -1.04
N SER A 88 2.59 -18.00 -0.47
CA SER A 88 2.95 -18.14 0.95
C SER A 88 1.85 -17.60 1.88
N LEU A 89 1.19 -16.50 1.52
CA LEU A 89 0.06 -15.98 2.29
C LEU A 89 -1.18 -16.87 2.16
N LYS A 90 -1.44 -17.41 0.96
CA LYS A 90 -2.56 -18.34 0.73
C LYS A 90 -2.39 -19.66 1.48
N SER A 91 -1.15 -20.15 1.65
CA SER A 91 -0.88 -21.41 2.36
C SER A 91 -1.26 -21.35 3.85
N THR A 92 -1.53 -20.17 4.41
CA THR A 92 -2.07 -20.01 5.77
C THR A 92 -3.54 -20.42 5.91
N GLY A 93 -4.25 -20.71 4.81
CA GLY A 93 -5.67 -21.07 4.78
C GLY A 93 -6.62 -19.87 4.83
N ASN A 94 -6.18 -18.69 5.31
CA ASN A 94 -6.95 -17.46 5.28
C ASN A 94 -6.12 -16.31 4.71
N TYR A 95 -6.05 -16.25 3.38
CA TYR A 95 -5.31 -15.24 2.63
C TYR A 95 -5.63 -13.80 3.04
N GLY A 96 -6.92 -13.48 3.22
CA GLY A 96 -7.35 -12.13 3.57
C GLY A 96 -6.82 -11.69 4.93
N LEU A 97 -6.93 -12.56 5.94
CA LEU A 97 -6.44 -12.29 7.29
C LEU A 97 -4.90 -12.22 7.32
N ALA A 98 -4.22 -13.17 6.68
CA ALA A 98 -2.77 -13.19 6.63
C ALA A 98 -2.19 -11.94 5.96
N ASN A 99 -2.80 -11.50 4.86
CA ASN A 99 -2.41 -10.27 4.18
C ASN A 99 -2.51 -9.04 5.10
N ILE A 100 -3.59 -8.93 5.88
CA ILE A 100 -3.76 -7.84 6.85
C ILE A 100 -2.69 -7.91 7.95
N ILE A 101 -2.50 -9.08 8.56
CA ILE A 101 -1.55 -9.23 9.68
C ILE A 101 -0.12 -8.93 9.23
N PHE A 102 0.34 -9.55 8.15
CA PHE A 102 1.74 -9.45 7.73
C PHE A 102 2.06 -8.15 6.99
N LEU A 103 1.25 -7.79 5.99
CA LEU A 103 1.59 -6.69 5.09
C LEU A 103 1.01 -5.33 5.52
N VAL A 104 -0.12 -5.32 6.25
CA VAL A 104 -0.76 -4.06 6.69
C VAL A 104 -0.33 -3.68 8.11
N ILE A 105 -0.14 -4.64 9.00
CA ILE A 105 0.20 -4.37 10.41
C ILE A 105 1.69 -4.57 10.68
N LEU A 106 2.18 -5.81 10.52
CA LEU A 106 3.51 -6.18 10.99
C LEU A 106 4.62 -5.44 10.25
N LEU A 107 4.63 -5.50 8.91
CA LEU A 107 5.69 -4.87 8.13
C LEU A 107 5.73 -3.33 8.31
N PRO A 108 4.61 -2.59 8.24
CA PRO A 108 4.62 -1.16 8.52
C PRO A 108 5.04 -0.82 9.96
N LEU A 109 4.67 -1.63 10.96
CA LEU A 109 5.09 -1.43 12.34
C LEU A 109 6.61 -1.61 12.50
N ILE A 110 7.19 -2.64 11.86
CA ILE A 110 8.65 -2.84 11.83
C ILE A 110 9.33 -1.64 11.21
N MET A 111 8.87 -1.20 10.02
CA MET A 111 9.43 -0.02 9.34
C MET A 111 9.34 1.22 10.21
N TYR A 112 8.20 1.44 10.87
CA TYR A 112 7.99 2.55 11.80
C TYR A 112 9.00 2.53 12.96
N VAL A 113 9.16 1.40 13.63
CA VAL A 113 10.10 1.25 14.76
C VAL A 113 11.53 1.51 14.31
N LEU A 114 11.94 0.95 13.16
CA LEU A 114 13.27 1.15 12.61
C LEU A 114 13.52 2.62 12.24
N LEU A 115 12.55 3.28 11.60
CA LEU A 115 12.64 4.69 11.24
C LEU A 115 12.78 5.58 12.49
N VAL A 116 11.95 5.36 13.51
CA VAL A 116 12.03 6.10 14.78
C VAL A 116 13.39 5.87 15.46
N LYS A 117 13.91 4.64 15.46
CA LYS A 117 15.25 4.36 16.00
C LYS A 117 16.34 5.10 15.21
N SER A 118 16.27 5.09 13.89
CA SER A 118 17.21 5.80 13.01
C SER A 118 17.22 7.31 13.29
N ILE A 119 16.05 7.95 13.37
CA ILE A 119 15.91 9.37 13.72
C ILE A 119 16.54 9.67 15.09
N ASN A 120 16.30 8.81 16.07
CA ASN A 120 16.84 8.98 17.43
C ASN A 120 18.36 8.92 17.47
N LEU A 121 18.95 7.96 16.75
CA LEU A 121 20.39 7.85 16.59
C LEU A 121 20.96 9.11 15.94
N GLN A 122 20.33 9.58 14.87
CA GLN A 122 20.78 10.78 14.16
C GLN A 122 20.73 12.04 15.02
N ILE A 123 19.70 12.19 15.86
CA ILE A 123 19.61 13.30 16.83
C ILE A 123 20.77 13.20 17.85
N LYS A 124 21.07 12.00 18.36
CA LYS A 124 22.16 11.77 19.31
C LYS A 124 23.52 12.13 18.70
N ILE A 125 23.80 11.66 17.47
CA ILE A 125 25.04 11.97 16.73
C ILE A 125 25.20 13.48 16.56
N ARG A 126 24.14 14.17 16.11
CA ARG A 126 24.17 15.64 15.93
C ARG A 126 24.44 16.39 17.24
N LYS A 127 23.96 15.88 18.37
CA LYS A 127 24.22 16.49 19.70
C LYS A 127 25.68 16.31 20.12
N LEU A 128 26.28 15.15 19.83
CA LEU A 128 27.68 14.88 20.13
C LEU A 128 28.62 15.73 19.26
N ARG A 129 28.33 15.89 17.96
CA ARG A 129 29.15 16.70 17.05
C ARG A 129 29.14 18.21 17.35
N LYS A 130 28.16 18.69 18.12
CA LYS A 130 28.04 20.11 18.52
C LYS A 130 28.74 20.43 19.84
N ARG A 131 29.24 19.40 20.54
CA ARG A 131 30.14 19.55 21.69
C ARG A 131 31.56 19.47 21.19
#